data_AF-A0A1F9U695-F1
#
_entry.id   AF-A0A1F9U695-F1
#
_cell.length_a   1.000
_cell.length_b   1.000
_cell.length_c   1.000
_cell.angle_alpha   90.00
_cell.angle_beta   90.00
_cell.angle_gamma   90.00
#
_symmetry.space_group_name_H-M   'P 1'
#
loop_
_entity.id
_entity.type
_entity.pdbx_description
1 polymer ?
#
loop_
_entity_poly.entity_id
_entity_poly.type
_entity_poly.pdbx_seq_one_letter_code
_entity_poly.pdbx_strand_id
1 'polypeptide(L)'
;MEFELAQSEIHAETLRVLQQRVEKEKRYWENLIASKEDAIARLEREVSDQTLKTDRLREKIQELQSEQAGIMQQSFSALDLQKRSLNSHIQKLEAELEASRKDMLDLKLDLEEERGLKFRLKQEWEEKENKWREVEQRRESEIENIKKDVFAKREAELEDFTKVEETVKKLKRELSDARTFWEAEKAGLQSLLNEKDSQIGNARDELAQTRKKLEAEKEERRLSAVEREKQAGKAEEDRTRLTEQILLRETRIKELEQDLESASRERREREENLRMREERIIADEEAVRRRREEWIDSVRSQAGQELNISEKSVDLLSKLESKLGLRPPSIPYSQAVKLSPPPSIHKDADRGLEDIAERYPVLRGGVTFLRKREGWILVASGLILFSLTIALFLFESKGRKSARAQTLLQKGNDYFTRGDMDRSYKHLELAYGLDPENTIIRNSFALVLGELAHKEKREGKLDQALKRVETLYEILPEDPDVVRLHGEILQALGKSSPPEPAPVTKSTENP
;
A
#
# COMPACT_ATOMS: atom_id res chain seq x y z
N MET A 1 135.50 -69.96 -66.48
CA MET A 1 134.67 -68.99 -67.21
C MET A 1 133.19 -69.33 -67.16
N GLU A 2 132.74 -70.57 -67.43
CA GLU A 2 131.30 -70.92 -67.40
C GLU A 2 130.65 -70.87 -66.00
N PHE A 3 131.38 -71.21 -64.93
CA PHE A 3 130.87 -71.16 -63.55
C PHE A 3 130.59 -69.73 -63.05
N GLU A 4 131.46 -68.77 -63.39
CA GLU A 4 131.29 -67.36 -63.02
C GLU A 4 130.09 -66.72 -63.74
N LEU A 5 129.82 -67.16 -64.97
CA LEU A 5 128.69 -66.68 -65.77
C LEU A 5 127.36 -67.18 -65.18
N ALA A 6 127.28 -68.46 -64.81
CA ALA A 6 126.12 -69.03 -64.12
C ALA A 6 125.89 -68.40 -62.73
N GLN A 7 126.96 -68.10 -61.98
CA GLN A 7 126.85 -67.44 -60.69
C GLN A 7 126.34 -65.99 -60.83
N SER A 8 126.79 -65.27 -61.86
CA SER A 8 126.30 -63.92 -62.19
C SER A 8 124.83 -63.90 -62.59
N GLU A 9 124.37 -64.93 -63.33
CA GLU A 9 122.99 -65.05 -63.78
C GLU A 9 122.05 -65.39 -62.62
N ILE A 10 122.46 -66.29 -61.73
CA ILE A 10 121.72 -66.59 -60.49
C ILE A 10 121.63 -65.34 -59.60
N HIS A 11 122.71 -64.57 -59.46
CA HIS A 11 122.71 -63.32 -58.70
C HIS A 11 121.81 -62.25 -59.33
N ALA A 12 121.82 -62.13 -60.66
CA ALA A 12 120.93 -61.21 -61.37
C ALA A 12 119.46 -61.61 -61.23
N GLU A 13 119.15 -62.91 -61.25
CA GLU A 13 117.80 -63.43 -61.05
C GLU A 13 117.30 -63.23 -59.61
N THR A 14 118.15 -63.51 -58.61
CA THR A 14 117.82 -63.21 -57.19
C THR A 14 117.62 -61.71 -56.97
N LEU A 15 118.43 -60.85 -57.59
CA LEU A 15 118.24 -59.40 -57.53
C LEU A 15 116.92 -58.96 -58.17
N ARG A 16 116.52 -59.52 -59.32
CA ARG A 16 115.22 -59.22 -59.94
C ARG A 16 114.05 -59.67 -59.06
N VAL A 17 114.12 -60.84 -58.45
CA VAL A 17 113.08 -61.35 -57.53
C VAL A 17 112.97 -60.46 -56.28
N LEU A 18 114.11 -60.05 -55.71
CA LEU A 18 114.14 -59.13 -54.58
C LEU A 18 113.61 -57.74 -54.95
N GLN A 19 113.96 -57.21 -56.12
CA GLN A 19 113.41 -55.94 -56.62
C GLN A 19 111.89 -56.03 -56.80
N GLN A 20 111.38 -57.10 -57.42
CA GLN A 20 109.94 -57.30 -57.56
C GLN A 20 109.23 -57.42 -56.21
N ARG A 21 109.84 -58.07 -55.22
CA ARG A 21 109.30 -58.15 -53.86
C ARG A 21 109.26 -56.78 -53.19
N VAL A 22 110.35 -56.01 -53.28
CA VAL A 22 110.42 -54.64 -52.76
C VAL A 22 109.40 -53.73 -53.46
N GLU A 23 109.20 -53.85 -54.77
CA GLU A 23 108.18 -53.10 -55.49
C GLU A 23 106.75 -53.49 -55.07
N LYS A 24 106.48 -54.78 -54.85
CA LYS A 24 105.19 -55.25 -54.33
C LYS A 24 104.92 -54.74 -52.91
N GLU A 25 105.92 -54.82 -52.03
CA GLU A 25 105.84 -54.29 -50.67
C GLU A 25 105.67 -52.76 -50.70
N LYS A 26 106.41 -52.05 -51.56
CA LYS A 26 106.25 -50.61 -51.76
C LYS A 26 104.83 -50.24 -52.20
N ARG A 27 104.28 -50.90 -53.23
CA ARG A 27 102.89 -50.70 -53.68
C ARG A 27 101.87 -51.02 -52.59
N TYR A 28 102.12 -52.07 -51.81
CA TYR A 28 101.27 -52.42 -50.66
C TYR A 28 101.26 -51.30 -49.62
N TRP A 29 102.43 -50.75 -49.25
CA TRP A 29 102.53 -49.64 -48.32
C TRP A 29 101.93 -48.34 -48.87
N GLU A 30 102.14 -48.02 -50.14
CA GLU A 30 101.53 -46.87 -50.81
C GLU A 30 99.99 -46.97 -50.80
N ASN A 31 99.43 -48.14 -51.13
CA ASN A 31 97.98 -48.36 -51.06
C ASN A 31 97.44 -48.30 -49.62
N LEU A 32 98.20 -48.80 -48.64
CA LEU A 32 97.81 -48.75 -47.23
C LEU A 32 97.84 -47.31 -46.70
N ILE A 33 98.83 -46.51 -47.10
CA ILE A 33 98.92 -45.09 -46.75
C ILE A 33 97.75 -44.33 -47.40
N ALA A 34 97.52 -44.50 -48.70
CA ALA A 34 96.41 -43.86 -49.40
C ALA A 34 95.04 -44.23 -48.78
N SER A 35 94.83 -45.50 -48.46
CA SER A 35 93.61 -45.94 -47.77
C SER A 35 93.44 -45.33 -46.38
N LYS A 36 94.53 -45.11 -45.64
CA LYS A 36 94.49 -44.45 -44.32
C LYS A 36 94.25 -42.96 -44.45
N GLU A 37 94.86 -42.30 -45.42
CA GLU A 37 94.63 -40.88 -45.70
C GLU A 37 93.17 -40.63 -46.13
N ASP A 38 92.60 -41.50 -46.96
CA ASP A 38 91.18 -41.45 -47.31
C ASP A 38 90.27 -41.65 -46.09
N ALA A 39 90.63 -42.57 -45.18
CA ALA A 39 89.89 -42.79 -43.95
C ALA A 39 89.97 -41.59 -42.99
N ILE A 40 91.15 -40.97 -42.86
CA ILE A 40 91.36 -39.75 -42.08
C ILE A 40 90.53 -38.62 -42.67
N ALA A 41 90.58 -38.39 -43.98
CA ALA A 41 89.82 -37.35 -44.65
C ALA A 41 88.29 -37.52 -44.49
N ARG A 42 87.79 -38.77 -44.45
CA ARG A 42 86.37 -39.05 -44.14
C ARG A 42 86.03 -38.70 -42.69
N LEU A 43 86.86 -39.11 -41.74
CA LEU A 43 86.65 -38.80 -40.31
C LEU A 43 86.73 -37.30 -40.03
N GLU A 44 87.65 -36.58 -40.68
CA GLU A 44 87.74 -35.11 -40.56
C GLU A 44 86.49 -34.41 -41.07
N ARG A 45 85.91 -34.87 -42.19
CA ARG A 45 84.62 -34.36 -42.69
C ARG A 45 83.49 -34.66 -41.72
N GLU A 46 83.41 -35.88 -41.20
CA GLU A 46 82.38 -36.25 -40.21
C GLU A 46 82.48 -35.41 -38.93
N VAL A 47 83.70 -35.19 -38.42
CA VAL A 47 83.94 -34.32 -37.26
C VAL A 47 83.53 -32.87 -37.59
N SER A 48 83.90 -32.36 -38.76
CA SER A 48 83.50 -31.01 -39.20
C SER A 48 81.98 -30.86 -39.29
N ASP A 49 81.29 -31.84 -39.89
CA ASP A 49 79.83 -31.86 -39.99
C ASP A 49 79.17 -31.94 -38.61
N GLN A 50 79.74 -32.69 -37.66
CA GLN A 50 79.27 -32.74 -36.28
C GLN A 50 79.48 -31.40 -35.58
N THR A 51 80.63 -30.73 -35.76
CA THR A 51 80.87 -29.39 -35.19
C THR A 51 79.85 -28.37 -35.70
N LEU A 52 79.58 -28.35 -37.00
CA LEU A 52 78.55 -27.49 -37.61
C LEU A 52 77.15 -27.79 -37.07
N LYS A 53 76.81 -29.07 -36.86
CA LYS A 53 75.53 -29.45 -36.22
C LYS A 53 75.46 -28.96 -34.77
N THR A 54 76.54 -29.10 -34.00
CA THR A 54 76.57 -28.63 -32.61
C THR A 54 76.46 -27.11 -32.51
N ASP A 55 77.08 -26.37 -33.43
CA ASP A 55 77.01 -24.91 -33.43
C ASP A 55 75.63 -24.41 -33.82
N ARG A 56 74.99 -25.02 -34.83
CA ARG A 56 73.57 -24.75 -35.17
C ARG A 56 72.62 -25.04 -34.02
N LEU A 57 72.87 -26.11 -33.25
CA LEU A 57 72.07 -26.42 -32.07
C LEU A 57 72.28 -25.40 -30.95
N ARG A 58 73.51 -24.93 -30.74
CA ARG A 58 73.79 -23.87 -29.76
C ARG A 58 73.12 -22.55 -30.13
N GLU A 59 73.19 -22.16 -31.40
CA GLU A 59 72.51 -20.96 -31.91
C GLU A 59 71.00 -21.06 -31.71
N LYS A 60 70.40 -22.20 -32.05
CA LYS A 60 68.97 -22.44 -31.82
C LYS A 60 68.57 -22.44 -30.35
N ILE A 61 69.41 -22.99 -29.46
CA ILE A 61 69.18 -22.92 -28.01
C ILE A 61 69.22 -21.47 -27.54
N GLN A 62 70.16 -20.66 -28.03
CA GLN A 62 70.29 -19.25 -27.67
C GLN A 62 69.11 -18.43 -28.19
N GLU A 63 68.64 -18.70 -29.41
CA GLU A 63 67.43 -18.09 -29.98
C GLU A 63 66.21 -18.42 -29.11
N LEU A 64 65.97 -19.70 -28.79
CA LEU A 64 64.86 -20.12 -27.93
C LEU A 64 64.94 -19.50 -26.53
N GLN A 65 66.14 -19.37 -25.95
CA GLN A 65 66.33 -18.67 -24.67
C GLN A 65 65.98 -17.18 -24.77
N SER A 66 66.34 -16.52 -25.87
CA SER A 66 65.98 -15.12 -26.11
C SER A 66 64.48 -14.93 -26.31
N GLU A 67 63.82 -15.85 -27.03
CA GLU A 67 62.37 -15.86 -27.21
C GLU A 67 61.65 -16.08 -25.87
N GLN A 68 62.11 -17.04 -25.07
CA GLN A 68 61.56 -17.30 -23.73
C GLN A 68 61.72 -16.08 -22.81
N ALA A 69 62.86 -15.40 -22.86
CA ALA A 69 63.08 -14.15 -22.11
C ALA A 69 62.13 -13.04 -22.57
N GLY A 70 61.90 -12.90 -23.88
CA GLY A 70 60.94 -11.95 -24.44
C GLY A 70 59.50 -12.23 -24.01
N ILE A 71 59.07 -13.49 -24.06
CA ILE A 71 57.73 -13.92 -23.60
C ILE A 71 57.58 -13.65 -22.10
N MET A 72 58.59 -13.96 -21.29
CA MET A 72 58.56 -13.65 -19.85
C MET A 72 58.41 -12.15 -19.61
N GLN A 73 59.17 -11.32 -20.31
CA GLN A 73 59.08 -9.86 -20.18
C GLN A 73 57.69 -9.32 -20.58
N GLN A 74 57.09 -9.85 -21.64
CA GLN A 74 55.71 -9.52 -22.03
C GLN A 74 54.67 -9.97 -20.99
N SER A 75 54.87 -11.15 -20.40
CA SER A 75 53.97 -11.64 -19.35
C SER A 75 54.05 -10.78 -18.08
N PHE A 76 55.25 -10.32 -17.69
CA PHE A 76 55.42 -9.42 -16.55
C PHE A 76 54.82 -8.03 -16.80
N SER A 77 54.96 -7.49 -18.01
CA SER A 77 54.35 -6.18 -18.33
C SER A 77 52.82 -6.26 -18.37
N ALA A 78 52.25 -7.36 -18.85
CA ALA A 78 50.82 -7.62 -18.79
C ALA A 78 50.31 -7.75 -17.34
N LEU A 79 51.04 -8.48 -16.48
CA LEU A 79 50.73 -8.59 -15.05
C LEU A 79 50.82 -7.24 -14.33
N ASP A 80 51.80 -6.40 -14.65
CA ASP A 80 51.91 -5.06 -14.07
C ASP A 80 50.75 -4.15 -14.49
N LEU A 81 50.28 -4.25 -15.74
CA LEU A 81 49.08 -3.54 -16.20
C LEU A 81 47.84 -4.02 -15.47
N GLN A 82 47.66 -5.33 -15.32
CA GLN A 82 46.56 -5.90 -14.54
C GLN A 82 46.60 -5.45 -13.08
N LYS A 83 47.78 -5.45 -12.45
CA LYS A 83 47.97 -4.97 -11.08
C LYS A 83 47.60 -3.49 -10.93
N ARG A 84 48.00 -2.63 -11.88
CA ARG A 84 47.63 -1.20 -11.87
C ARG A 84 46.11 -1.02 -12.05
N SER A 85 45.49 -1.79 -12.93
CA SER A 85 44.04 -1.76 -13.15
C SER A 85 43.28 -2.19 -11.88
N LEU A 86 43.69 -3.30 -11.25
CA LEU A 86 43.12 -3.76 -9.99
C LEU A 86 43.27 -2.74 -8.87
N ASN A 87 44.45 -2.14 -8.71
CA ASN A 87 44.67 -1.10 -7.71
C ASN A 87 43.78 0.13 -7.95
N SER A 88 43.59 0.54 -9.21
CA SER A 88 42.66 1.64 -9.54
C SER A 88 41.21 1.28 -9.20
N HIS A 89 40.80 0.02 -9.43
CA HIS A 89 39.45 -0.43 -9.08
C HIS A 89 39.24 -0.49 -7.56
N ILE A 90 40.23 -0.96 -6.81
CA ILE A 90 40.20 -0.96 -5.33
C ILE A 90 40.06 0.47 -4.81
N GLN A 91 40.83 1.42 -5.33
CA GLN A 91 40.72 2.84 -4.92
C GLN A 91 39.34 3.43 -5.21
N LYS A 92 38.70 3.06 -6.32
CA LYS A 92 37.32 3.49 -6.62
C LYS A 92 36.33 2.91 -5.61
N LEU A 93 36.44 1.62 -5.30
CA LEU A 93 35.57 0.97 -4.31
C LEU A 93 35.77 1.54 -2.90
N GLU A 94 37.00 1.88 -2.52
CA GLU A 94 37.30 2.56 -1.26
C GLU A 94 36.63 3.95 -1.21
N ALA A 95 36.72 4.73 -2.29
CA ALA A 95 36.08 6.04 -2.38
C ALA A 95 34.53 5.96 -2.34
N GLU A 96 33.93 4.97 -3.03
CA GLU A 96 32.49 4.73 -2.98
C GLU A 96 32.04 4.30 -1.57
N LEU A 97 32.82 3.47 -0.89
CA LEU A 97 32.55 3.04 0.48
C LEU A 97 32.67 4.19 1.48
N GLU A 98 33.63 5.10 1.31
CA GLU A 98 33.74 6.33 2.09
C GLU A 98 32.56 7.28 1.85
N ALA A 99 32.12 7.43 0.60
CA ALA A 99 30.93 8.22 0.26
C ALA A 99 29.68 7.64 0.92
N SER A 100 29.46 6.33 0.82
CA SER A 100 28.32 5.66 1.46
C SER A 100 28.34 5.76 3.00
N ARG A 101 29.54 5.73 3.61
CA ARG A 101 29.69 5.97 5.06
C ARG A 101 29.29 7.38 5.46
N LYS A 102 29.60 8.38 4.62
CA LYS A 102 29.20 9.77 4.84
C LYS A 102 27.68 9.92 4.74
N ASP A 103 27.06 9.38 3.70
CA ASP A 103 25.59 9.42 3.54
C ASP A 103 24.86 8.74 4.71
N MET A 104 25.41 7.63 5.22
CA MET A 104 24.88 6.95 6.41
C MET A 104 25.01 7.77 7.70
N LEU A 105 26.03 8.62 7.81
CA LEU A 105 26.17 9.54 8.95
C LEU A 105 25.18 10.70 8.84
N ASP A 106 25.00 11.25 7.65
CA ASP A 106 24.03 12.31 7.39
C ASP A 106 22.59 11.81 7.68
N LEU A 107 22.23 10.62 7.20
CA LEU A 107 20.94 9.97 7.54
C LEU A 107 20.75 9.73 9.04
N LYS A 108 21.82 9.44 9.79
CA LYS A 108 21.74 9.28 11.24
C LYS A 108 21.49 10.60 11.95
N LEU A 109 22.12 11.68 11.49
CA LEU A 109 21.87 13.03 11.98
C LEU A 109 20.41 13.44 11.72
N ASP A 110 19.89 13.23 10.52
CA ASP A 110 18.49 13.50 10.18
C ASP A 110 17.52 12.71 11.08
N LEU A 111 17.81 11.43 11.34
CA LEU A 111 16.99 10.60 12.26
C LEU A 111 17.05 11.09 13.71
N GLU A 112 18.18 11.62 14.17
CA GLU A 112 18.29 12.23 15.50
C GLU A 112 17.52 13.54 15.59
N GLU A 113 17.55 14.36 14.54
CA GLU A 113 16.74 15.58 14.44
C GLU A 113 15.23 15.25 14.43
N GLU A 114 14.80 14.27 13.64
CA GLU A 114 13.41 13.80 13.64
C GLU A 114 12.96 13.27 15.01
N ARG A 115 13.84 12.53 15.71
CA ARG A 115 13.57 12.07 17.09
C ARG A 115 13.43 13.25 18.04
N GLY A 116 14.26 14.27 17.90
CA GLY A 116 14.17 15.52 18.66
C GLY A 116 12.84 16.25 18.42
N LEU A 117 12.43 16.38 17.15
CA LEU A 117 11.15 16.98 16.78
C LEU A 117 9.96 16.18 17.32
N LYS A 118 9.99 14.85 17.21
CA LYS A 118 8.95 13.98 17.75
C LYS A 118 8.83 14.11 19.28
N PHE A 119 9.96 14.26 19.98
CA PHE A 119 9.97 14.47 21.42
C PHE A 119 9.34 15.82 21.81
N ARG A 120 9.67 16.91 21.09
CA ARG A 120 9.04 18.23 21.31
C ARG A 120 7.54 18.18 21.05
N LEU A 121 7.12 17.55 19.95
CA LEU A 121 5.71 17.41 19.60
C LEU A 121 4.94 16.60 20.66
N LYS A 122 5.58 15.58 21.23
CA LYS A 122 5.02 14.81 22.35
C LYS A 122 4.86 15.67 23.60
N GLN A 123 5.87 16.48 23.96
CA GLN A 123 5.77 17.41 25.09
C GLN A 123 4.65 18.44 24.89
N GLU A 124 4.56 19.05 23.69
CA GLU A 124 3.48 20.00 23.38
C GLU A 124 2.09 19.35 23.48
N TRP A 125 1.98 18.08 23.10
CA TRP A 125 0.73 17.33 23.20
C TRP A 125 0.39 17.00 24.66
N GLU A 126 1.35 16.55 25.47
CA GLU A 126 1.19 16.32 26.91
C GLU A 126 0.81 17.62 27.65
N GLU A 127 1.42 18.76 27.30
CA GLU A 127 1.03 20.07 27.85
C GLU A 127 -0.39 20.48 27.46
N LYS A 128 -0.79 20.26 26.20
CA LYS A 128 -2.16 20.51 25.75
C LYS A 128 -3.14 19.60 26.47
N GLU A 129 -2.84 18.31 26.60
CA GLU A 129 -3.70 17.36 27.29
C GLU A 129 -3.88 17.75 28.77
N ASN A 130 -2.82 18.16 29.46
CA ASN A 130 -2.90 18.65 30.82
C ASN A 130 -3.77 19.91 30.94
N LYS A 131 -3.62 20.88 30.04
CA LYS A 131 -4.48 22.07 29.99
C LYS A 131 -5.95 21.71 29.77
N TRP A 132 -6.22 20.74 28.91
CA TRP A 132 -7.59 20.24 28.69
C TRP A 132 -8.16 19.60 29.95
N ARG A 133 -7.39 18.76 30.65
CA ARG A 133 -7.80 18.16 31.93
C ARG A 133 -8.07 19.22 33.01
N GLU A 134 -7.27 20.27 33.09
CA GLU A 134 -7.52 21.38 34.03
C GLU A 134 -8.83 22.11 33.71
N VAL A 135 -9.12 22.35 32.43
CA VAL A 135 -10.39 22.97 32.01
C VAL A 135 -11.58 22.05 32.30
N GLU A 136 -11.43 20.75 32.07
CA GLU A 136 -12.44 19.73 32.40
C GLU A 136 -12.73 19.73 33.90
N GLN A 137 -11.70 19.67 34.76
CA GLN A 137 -11.85 19.72 36.21
C GLN A 137 -12.51 21.00 36.70
N ARG A 138 -12.19 22.16 36.10
CA ARG A 138 -12.87 23.42 36.40
C ARG A 138 -14.36 23.34 36.06
N ARG A 139 -14.70 22.85 34.86
CA ARG A 139 -16.10 22.67 34.45
C ARG A 139 -16.84 21.69 35.35
N GLU A 140 -16.22 20.59 35.75
CA GLU A 140 -16.81 19.64 36.69
C GLU A 140 -17.09 20.31 38.04
N SER A 141 -16.14 21.09 38.57
CA SER A 141 -16.35 21.85 39.81
C SER A 141 -17.45 22.91 39.69
N GLU A 142 -17.56 23.59 38.55
CA GLU A 142 -18.62 24.55 38.25
C GLU A 142 -19.99 23.85 38.20
N ILE A 143 -20.08 22.70 37.53
CA ILE A 143 -21.30 21.88 37.47
C ILE A 143 -21.68 21.40 38.87
N GLU A 144 -20.73 20.99 39.70
CA GLU A 144 -21.00 20.56 41.07
C GLU A 144 -21.53 21.72 41.93
N ASN A 145 -20.96 22.92 41.78
CA ASN A 145 -21.46 24.12 42.45
C ASN A 145 -22.88 24.48 41.98
N ILE A 146 -23.14 24.46 40.67
CA ILE A 146 -24.48 24.70 40.12
C ILE A 146 -25.47 23.67 40.66
N LYS A 147 -25.09 22.40 40.76
CA LYS A 147 -25.94 21.36 41.36
C LYS A 147 -26.27 21.68 42.81
N LYS A 148 -25.27 22.03 43.63
CA LYS A 148 -25.49 22.41 45.04
C LYS A 148 -26.45 23.60 45.15
N ASP A 149 -26.27 24.63 44.33
CA ASP A 149 -27.16 25.80 44.31
C ASP A 149 -28.60 25.45 43.90
N VAL A 150 -28.77 24.58 42.90
CA VAL A 150 -30.10 24.11 42.47
C VAL A 150 -30.76 23.26 43.55
N PHE A 151 -30.01 22.38 44.22
CA PHE A 151 -30.55 21.60 45.34
C PHE A 151 -30.94 22.49 46.51
N ALA A 152 -30.11 23.45 46.90
CA ALA A 152 -30.43 24.40 47.97
C ALA A 152 -31.69 25.23 47.64
N LYS A 153 -31.83 25.69 46.39
CA LYS A 153 -33.06 26.38 45.94
C LYS A 153 -34.29 25.47 46.04
N ARG A 154 -34.16 24.21 45.63
CA ARG A 154 -35.27 23.25 45.67
C ARG A 154 -35.67 22.89 47.09
N GLU A 155 -34.71 22.80 48.01
CA GLU A 155 -34.98 22.62 49.45
C GLU A 155 -35.74 23.83 50.02
N ALA A 156 -35.33 25.06 49.69
CA ALA A 156 -36.04 26.27 50.10
C ALA A 156 -37.47 26.33 49.52
N GLU A 157 -37.65 25.95 48.25
CA GLU A 157 -38.98 25.86 47.62
C GLU A 157 -39.87 24.80 48.30
N LEU A 158 -39.29 23.67 48.73
CA LEU A 158 -40.01 22.64 49.49
C LEU A 158 -40.41 23.14 50.89
N GLU A 159 -39.53 23.88 51.57
CA GLU A 159 -39.88 24.53 52.83
C GLU A 159 -41.03 25.54 52.66
N ASP A 160 -41.00 26.34 51.60
CA ASP A 160 -42.11 27.26 51.32
C ASP A 160 -43.40 26.53 50.94
N PHE A 161 -43.30 25.40 50.23
CA PHE A 161 -44.45 24.56 49.92
C PHE A 161 -45.08 23.96 51.19
N THR A 162 -44.27 23.52 52.14
CA THR A 162 -44.78 23.00 53.44
C THR A 162 -45.47 24.09 54.26
N LYS A 163 -44.95 25.32 54.28
CA LYS A 163 -45.64 26.47 54.88
C LYS A 163 -46.99 26.74 54.20
N VAL A 164 -47.03 26.69 52.86
CA VAL A 164 -48.28 26.84 52.12
C VAL A 164 -49.27 25.73 52.47
N GLU A 165 -48.84 24.46 52.52
CA GLU A 165 -49.70 23.36 52.96
C GLU A 165 -50.27 23.57 54.37
N GLU A 166 -49.47 24.07 55.32
CA GLU A 166 -49.93 24.39 56.66
C GLU A 166 -50.98 25.50 56.66
N THR A 167 -50.79 26.55 55.86
CA THR A 167 -51.79 27.62 55.69
C THR A 167 -53.08 27.09 55.06
N VAL A 168 -52.99 26.21 54.06
CA VAL A 168 -54.15 25.56 53.43
C VAL A 168 -54.87 24.66 54.43
N LYS A 169 -54.15 23.90 55.26
CA LYS A 169 -54.74 23.09 56.33
C LYS A 169 -55.46 23.96 57.36
N LYS A 170 -54.89 25.11 57.73
CA LYS A 170 -55.51 26.08 58.63
C LYS A 170 -56.81 26.65 58.03
N LEU A 171 -56.74 27.13 56.78
CA LEU A 171 -57.91 27.65 56.06
C LEU A 171 -59.01 26.59 55.89
N LYS A 172 -58.67 25.32 55.66
CA LYS A 172 -59.66 24.22 55.61
C LYS A 172 -60.37 24.02 56.95
N ARG A 173 -59.66 24.14 58.08
CA ARG A 173 -60.28 24.08 59.42
C ARG A 173 -61.18 25.28 59.66
N GLU A 174 -60.71 26.49 59.35
CA GLU A 174 -61.53 27.70 59.46
C GLU A 174 -62.78 27.63 58.58
N LEU A 175 -62.68 27.06 57.37
CA LEU A 175 -63.81 26.83 56.49
C LEU A 175 -64.77 25.76 57.04
N SER A 176 -64.28 24.67 57.64
CA SER A 176 -65.14 23.68 58.28
C SER A 176 -65.87 24.26 59.49
N ASP A 177 -65.18 25.09 60.28
CA ASP A 177 -65.75 25.76 61.45
C ASP A 177 -66.79 26.82 61.03
N ALA A 178 -66.51 27.57 59.96
CA ALA A 178 -67.48 28.49 59.37
C ALA A 178 -68.70 27.75 58.83
N ARG A 179 -68.52 26.57 58.24
CA ARG A 179 -69.62 25.74 57.73
C ARG A 179 -70.50 25.18 58.85
N THR A 180 -69.90 24.69 59.94
CA THR A 180 -70.67 24.22 61.10
C THR A 180 -71.39 25.37 61.79
N PHE A 181 -70.76 26.54 61.87
CA PHE A 181 -71.41 27.77 62.34
C PHE A 181 -72.61 28.15 61.47
N TRP A 182 -72.44 28.13 60.14
CA TRP A 182 -73.53 28.47 59.21
C TRP A 182 -74.66 27.43 59.23
N GLU A 183 -74.35 26.14 59.38
CA GLU A 183 -75.36 25.09 59.56
C GLU A 183 -76.10 25.23 60.90
N ALA A 184 -75.43 25.65 61.97
CA ALA A 184 -76.05 25.97 63.26
C ALA A 184 -76.93 27.23 63.18
N GLU A 185 -76.47 28.27 62.49
CA GLU A 185 -77.23 29.50 62.26
C GLU A 185 -78.46 29.21 61.39
N LYS A 186 -78.32 28.40 60.33
CA LYS A 186 -79.44 27.93 59.52
C LYS A 186 -80.43 27.11 60.34
N ALA A 187 -79.98 26.23 61.22
CA ALA A 187 -80.85 25.48 62.13
C ALA A 187 -81.58 26.40 63.12
N GLY A 188 -80.89 27.42 63.66
CA GLY A 188 -81.50 28.45 64.51
C GLY A 188 -82.54 29.29 63.78
N LEU A 189 -82.24 29.73 62.55
CA LEU A 189 -83.18 30.43 61.67
C LEU A 189 -84.37 29.55 61.29
N GLN A 190 -84.17 28.25 61.10
CA GLN A 190 -85.24 27.32 60.77
C GLN A 190 -86.12 26.99 61.98
N SER A 191 -85.55 26.97 63.20
CA SER A 191 -86.30 26.97 64.45
C SER A 191 -87.16 28.22 64.60
N LEU A 192 -86.56 29.40 64.36
CA LEU A 192 -87.28 30.68 64.39
C LEU A 192 -88.37 30.74 63.32
N LEU A 193 -88.13 30.18 62.13
CA LEU A 193 -89.12 30.08 61.07
C LEU A 193 -90.29 29.20 61.50
N ASN A 194 -90.03 28.01 62.07
CA ASN A 194 -91.08 27.12 62.57
C ASN A 194 -91.86 27.75 63.73
N GLU A 195 -91.19 28.50 64.60
CA GLU A 195 -91.83 29.25 65.68
C GLU A 195 -92.69 30.40 65.12
N LYS A 196 -92.20 31.11 64.11
CA LYS A 196 -92.95 32.16 63.42
C LYS A 196 -94.11 31.59 62.61
N ASP A 197 -93.96 30.43 61.98
CA ASP A 197 -95.04 29.74 61.27
C ASP A 197 -96.11 29.21 62.24
N SER A 198 -95.72 28.77 63.43
CA SER A 198 -96.64 28.46 64.54
C SER A 198 -97.37 29.72 65.03
N GLN A 199 -96.66 30.83 65.23
CA GLN A 199 -97.26 32.13 65.56
C GLN A 199 -98.18 32.64 64.43
N ILE A 200 -97.83 32.41 63.16
CA ILE A 200 -98.65 32.72 62.00
C ILE A 200 -99.86 31.78 61.92
N GLY A 201 -99.74 30.51 62.32
CA GLY A 201 -100.86 29.58 62.45
C GLY A 201 -101.88 30.07 63.48
N ASN A 202 -101.40 30.39 64.68
CA ASN A 202 -102.22 30.96 65.75
C ASN A 202 -102.83 32.32 65.34
N ALA A 203 -102.04 33.18 64.71
CA ALA A 203 -102.51 34.47 64.18
C ALA A 203 -103.45 34.29 62.98
N ARG A 204 -103.36 33.20 62.20
CA ARG A 204 -104.29 32.87 61.10
C ARG A 204 -105.63 32.38 61.64
N ASP A 205 -105.64 31.66 62.75
CA ASP A 205 -106.86 31.25 63.44
C ASP A 205 -107.53 32.45 64.12
N GLU A 206 -106.74 33.36 64.71
CA GLU A 206 -107.21 34.66 65.20
C GLU A 206 -107.63 35.60 64.05
N LEU A 207 -106.96 35.54 62.89
CA LEU A 207 -107.33 36.25 61.66
C LEU A 207 -108.56 35.65 60.98
N ALA A 208 -108.86 34.36 61.12
CA ALA A 208 -110.12 33.77 60.66
C ALA A 208 -111.30 34.24 61.54
N GLN A 209 -111.05 34.44 62.85
CA GLN A 209 -112.02 35.00 63.79
C GLN A 209 -112.20 36.52 63.63
N THR A 210 -111.15 37.25 63.26
CA THR A 210 -111.22 38.71 63.00
C THR A 210 -111.60 39.04 61.55
N ARG A 211 -111.32 38.21 60.53
CA ARG A 211 -111.84 38.39 59.15
C ARG A 211 -113.35 38.24 59.04
N LYS A 212 -113.97 37.44 59.91
CA LYS A 212 -115.45 37.45 60.10
C LYS A 212 -115.99 38.75 60.73
N LYS A 213 -115.13 39.56 61.35
CA LYS A 213 -115.48 40.86 61.96
C LYS A 213 -114.96 42.07 61.14
N LEU A 214 -113.97 41.86 60.26
CA LEU A 214 -113.28 42.90 59.47
C LEU A 214 -113.78 43.00 58.01
N GLU A 215 -114.51 42.02 57.48
CA GLU A 215 -115.31 42.18 56.24
C GLU A 215 -116.46 43.20 56.40
N ALA A 216 -116.75 43.63 57.63
CA ALA A 216 -117.69 44.71 57.96
C ALA A 216 -117.00 46.09 58.10
N GLU A 217 -115.67 46.14 58.16
CA GLU A 217 -114.88 47.36 58.34
C GLU A 217 -113.96 47.55 57.12
N LYS A 218 -114.62 47.39 55.97
CA LYS A 218 -114.43 48.11 54.70
C LYS A 218 -113.14 48.88 54.54
N GLU A 219 -112.60 48.73 53.33
CA GLU A 219 -112.37 49.86 52.42
C GLU A 219 -111.94 51.18 53.07
N GLU A 220 -110.97 51.14 53.97
CA GLU A 220 -110.42 52.35 54.52
C GLU A 220 -108.91 52.31 54.44
N ARG A 221 -108.49 52.85 53.30
CA ARG A 221 -107.22 53.52 53.06
C ARG A 221 -106.10 52.55 52.72
N ARG A 222 -105.81 52.46 51.43
CA ARG A 222 -104.96 53.44 50.73
C ARG A 222 -103.57 53.47 51.35
N LEU A 223 -102.72 52.72 50.65
CA LEU A 223 -101.46 53.18 50.09
C LEU A 223 -100.39 53.69 51.05
N SER A 224 -99.19 53.28 50.66
CA SER A 224 -97.90 53.90 50.92
C SER A 224 -97.41 53.85 52.36
N ALA A 225 -96.46 52.94 52.59
CA ALA A 225 -95.16 53.39 53.07
C ALA A 225 -94.10 52.40 52.55
N VAL A 226 -93.16 52.78 51.67
CA VAL A 226 -92.13 53.80 51.84
C VAL A 226 -90.99 53.27 52.73
N GLU A 227 -89.78 53.60 52.28
CA GLU A 227 -88.55 53.70 53.07
C GLU A 227 -87.75 52.42 53.27
N ARG A 228 -86.63 52.31 52.55
CA ARG A 228 -85.28 52.74 52.99
C ARG A 228 -84.59 51.49 53.57
N GLU A 229 -83.31 51.27 53.46
CA GLU A 229 -82.19 52.13 53.11
C GLU A 229 -80.97 51.19 52.91
N LYS A 230 -79.95 51.70 52.23
CA LYS A 230 -78.53 51.69 52.64
C LYS A 230 -78.06 50.47 53.48
N GLN A 231 -76.91 49.87 53.19
CA GLN A 231 -75.64 50.59 53.04
C GLN A 231 -74.51 49.59 52.70
N ALA A 232 -73.56 50.08 51.90
CA ALA A 232 -72.10 49.87 51.99
C ALA A 232 -71.54 48.43 52.07
N GLY A 233 -70.62 48.01 51.22
CA GLY A 233 -69.46 48.77 50.75
C GLY A 233 -68.28 48.51 51.70
N LYS A 234 -67.41 47.57 51.30
CA LYS A 234 -65.98 47.42 51.67
C LYS A 234 -65.40 46.16 50.99
N ALA A 235 -64.97 46.27 49.74
CA ALA A 235 -64.16 45.24 49.06
C ALA A 235 -63.53 45.73 47.73
N GLU A 236 -63.01 46.96 47.67
CA GLU A 236 -62.48 47.50 46.40
C GLU A 236 -61.02 47.97 46.43
N GLU A 237 -60.40 48.18 47.60
CA GLU A 237 -58.98 48.60 47.68
C GLU A 237 -57.98 47.45 47.75
N ASP A 238 -58.39 46.24 48.19
CA ASP A 238 -57.51 45.07 48.19
C ASP A 238 -57.48 44.35 46.83
N ARG A 239 -58.46 44.61 45.96
CA ARG A 239 -58.53 44.00 44.61
C ARG A 239 -57.55 44.64 43.64
N THR A 240 -57.32 45.95 43.72
CA THR A 240 -56.45 46.68 42.77
C THR A 240 -54.97 46.42 43.01
N ARG A 241 -54.53 46.26 44.26
CA ARG A 241 -53.13 45.91 44.60
C ARG A 241 -52.77 44.45 44.28
N LEU A 242 -53.73 43.53 44.41
CA LEU A 242 -53.56 42.14 43.99
C LEU A 242 -53.54 42.01 42.47
N THR A 243 -54.36 42.76 41.73
CA THR A 243 -54.34 42.73 40.26
C THR A 243 -53.04 43.25 39.66
N GLU A 244 -52.41 44.27 40.26
CA GLU A 244 -51.12 44.79 39.75
C GLU A 244 -49.94 43.84 40.03
N GLN A 245 -49.90 43.18 41.19
CA GLN A 245 -48.88 42.15 41.47
C GLN A 245 -49.09 40.87 40.65
N ILE A 246 -50.33 40.51 40.36
CA ILE A 246 -50.66 39.37 39.48
C ILE A 246 -50.23 39.70 38.04
N LEU A 247 -50.50 40.91 37.53
CA LEU A 247 -50.07 41.32 36.19
C LEU A 247 -48.55 41.32 36.02
N LEU A 248 -47.79 41.74 37.03
CA LEU A 248 -46.33 41.79 36.98
C LEU A 248 -45.67 40.41 37.12
N ARG A 249 -46.33 39.48 37.82
CA ARG A 249 -45.94 38.06 37.85
C ARG A 249 -46.32 37.34 36.57
N GLU A 250 -47.47 37.68 35.97
CA GLU A 250 -47.90 37.13 34.68
C GLU A 250 -46.98 37.56 33.53
N THR A 251 -46.47 38.79 33.50
CA THR A 251 -45.48 39.20 32.48
C THR A 251 -44.14 38.49 32.66
N ARG A 252 -43.68 38.32 33.90
CA ARG A 252 -42.45 37.58 34.20
C ARG A 252 -42.56 36.09 33.87
N ILE A 253 -43.73 35.49 34.13
CA ILE A 253 -44.02 34.11 33.74
C ILE A 253 -44.04 33.99 32.21
N LYS A 254 -44.66 34.94 31.49
CA LYS A 254 -44.66 34.94 30.02
C LYS A 254 -43.27 35.11 29.40
N GLU A 255 -42.40 35.94 29.99
CA GLU A 255 -40.99 36.06 29.56
C GLU A 255 -40.23 34.74 29.77
N LEU A 256 -40.38 34.11 30.94
CA LEU A 256 -39.73 32.84 31.25
C LEU A 256 -40.30 31.68 30.41
N GLU A 257 -41.59 31.69 30.09
CA GLU A 257 -42.22 30.75 29.16
C GLU A 257 -41.67 30.95 27.73
N GLN A 258 -41.46 32.20 27.31
CA GLN A 258 -40.88 32.51 26.00
C GLN A 258 -39.39 32.11 25.90
N ASP A 259 -38.62 32.27 26.97
CA ASP A 259 -37.22 31.83 27.05
C ASP A 259 -37.10 30.30 27.17
N LEU A 260 -38.02 29.65 27.89
CA LEU A 260 -38.10 28.19 27.93
C LEU A 260 -38.49 27.64 26.55
N GLU A 261 -39.42 28.29 25.85
CA GLU A 261 -39.79 27.93 24.49
C GLU A 261 -38.62 28.11 23.52
N SER A 262 -37.88 29.21 23.57
CA SER A 262 -36.72 29.44 22.69
C SER A 262 -35.60 28.43 22.95
N ALA A 263 -35.28 28.15 24.23
CA ALA A 263 -34.32 27.12 24.60
C ALA A 263 -34.79 25.71 24.20
N SER A 264 -36.09 25.43 24.27
CA SER A 264 -36.66 24.16 23.81
C SER A 264 -36.60 24.01 22.28
N ARG A 265 -36.76 25.11 21.52
CA ARG A 265 -36.61 25.14 20.07
C ARG A 265 -35.16 24.94 19.65
N GLU A 266 -34.22 25.63 20.29
CA GLU A 266 -32.79 25.43 20.02
C GLU A 266 -32.33 24.01 20.38
N ARG A 267 -32.85 23.44 21.48
CA ARG A 267 -32.55 22.05 21.84
C ARG A 267 -33.13 21.07 20.82
N ARG A 268 -34.36 21.28 20.34
CA ARG A 268 -34.96 20.48 19.26
C ARG A 268 -34.19 20.62 17.96
N GLU A 269 -33.73 21.81 17.58
CA GLU A 269 -32.90 22.03 16.39
C GLU A 269 -31.53 21.36 16.51
N ARG A 270 -30.91 21.36 17.70
CA ARG A 270 -29.65 20.62 17.91
C ARG A 270 -29.86 19.11 17.89
N GLU A 271 -30.94 18.62 18.47
CA GLU A 271 -31.32 17.20 18.44
C GLU A 271 -31.69 16.75 17.01
N GLU A 272 -32.40 17.57 16.22
CA GLU A 272 -32.68 17.33 14.80
C GLU A 272 -31.43 17.39 13.95
N ASN A 273 -30.51 18.33 14.19
CA ASN A 273 -29.24 18.39 13.48
C ASN A 273 -28.33 17.19 13.79
N LEU A 274 -28.36 16.68 15.02
CA LEU A 274 -27.67 15.44 15.38
C LEU A 274 -28.33 14.23 14.73
N ARG A 275 -29.67 14.14 14.72
CA ARG A 275 -30.40 13.10 13.98
C ARG A 275 -30.12 13.14 12.48
N MET A 276 -30.07 14.32 11.86
CA MET A 276 -29.72 14.48 10.44
C MET A 276 -28.28 14.10 10.15
N ARG A 277 -27.35 14.28 11.11
CA ARG A 277 -25.97 13.80 10.99
C ARG A 277 -25.87 12.29 11.16
N GLU A 278 -26.59 11.72 12.12
CA GLU A 278 -26.68 10.27 12.33
C GLU A 278 -27.33 9.60 11.12
N GLU A 279 -28.43 10.14 10.58
CA GLU A 279 -29.07 9.66 9.34
C GLU A 279 -28.15 9.78 8.14
N ARG A 280 -27.33 10.84 8.04
CA ARG A 280 -26.28 10.93 7.00
C ARG A 280 -25.20 9.88 7.18
N ILE A 281 -24.73 9.64 8.40
CA ILE A 281 -23.71 8.62 8.66
C ILE A 281 -24.28 7.23 8.35
N ILE A 282 -25.51 6.94 8.74
CA ILE A 282 -26.19 5.68 8.41
C ILE A 282 -26.40 5.56 6.90
N ALA A 283 -26.81 6.63 6.20
CA ALA A 283 -26.96 6.64 4.75
C ALA A 283 -25.62 6.47 4.02
N ASP A 284 -24.54 7.06 4.53
CA ASP A 284 -23.19 6.93 3.98
C ASP A 284 -22.62 5.53 4.26
N GLU A 285 -22.85 4.98 5.45
CA GLU A 285 -22.50 3.59 5.78
C GLU A 285 -23.29 2.60 4.92
N GLU A 286 -24.58 2.82 4.70
CA GLU A 286 -25.37 2.04 3.76
C GLU A 286 -24.89 2.22 2.32
N ALA A 287 -24.48 3.42 1.91
CA ALA A 287 -23.93 3.66 0.58
C ALA A 287 -22.58 2.94 0.39
N VAL A 288 -21.74 2.91 1.43
CA VAL A 288 -20.49 2.15 1.42
C VAL A 288 -20.77 0.64 1.43
N ARG A 289 -21.76 0.19 2.21
CA ARG A 289 -22.17 -1.22 2.26
C ARG A 289 -22.75 -1.67 0.91
N ARG A 290 -23.59 -0.85 0.28
CA ARG A 290 -24.11 -1.05 -1.10
C ARG A 290 -22.99 -1.04 -2.13
N ARG A 291 -22.05 -0.08 -2.10
CA ARG A 291 -20.89 -0.09 -3.02
C ARG A 291 -20.01 -1.32 -2.83
N ARG A 292 -19.88 -1.80 -1.59
CA ARG A 292 -19.14 -3.03 -1.28
C ARG A 292 -19.88 -4.25 -1.79
N GLU A 293 -21.20 -4.32 -1.63
CA GLU A 293 -22.04 -5.40 -2.16
C GLU A 293 -22.06 -5.38 -3.70
N GLU A 294 -22.22 -4.21 -4.33
CA GLU A 294 -22.10 -4.00 -5.77
C GLU A 294 -20.71 -4.37 -6.29
N TRP A 295 -19.65 -4.06 -5.54
CA TRP A 295 -18.30 -4.47 -5.89
C TRP A 295 -18.13 -5.99 -5.75
N ILE A 296 -18.65 -6.60 -4.69
CA ILE A 296 -18.63 -8.06 -4.51
C ILE A 296 -19.45 -8.76 -5.61
N ASP A 297 -20.60 -8.23 -5.97
CA ASP A 297 -21.45 -8.76 -7.03
C ASP A 297 -20.86 -8.51 -8.42
N SER A 298 -20.16 -7.39 -8.61
CA SER A 298 -19.36 -7.11 -9.82
C SER A 298 -18.19 -8.09 -9.93
N VAL A 299 -17.47 -8.34 -8.84
CA VAL A 299 -16.38 -9.33 -8.80
C VAL A 299 -16.92 -10.75 -9.00
N ARG A 300 -18.07 -11.11 -8.41
CA ARG A 300 -18.73 -12.40 -8.65
C ARG A 300 -19.27 -12.54 -10.07
N SER A 301 -19.82 -11.46 -10.64
CA SER A 301 -20.29 -11.43 -12.02
C SER A 301 -19.12 -11.54 -13.00
N GLN A 302 -18.02 -10.83 -12.74
CA GLN A 302 -16.81 -10.88 -13.54
C GLN A 302 -16.12 -12.24 -13.41
N ALA A 303 -16.03 -12.80 -12.20
CA ALA A 303 -15.54 -14.16 -11.99
C ALA A 303 -16.47 -15.20 -12.66
N GLY A 304 -17.79 -14.98 -12.65
CA GLY A 304 -18.78 -15.81 -13.35
C GLY A 304 -18.71 -15.67 -14.87
N GLN A 305 -18.33 -14.50 -15.39
CA GLN A 305 -18.09 -14.26 -16.82
C GLN A 305 -16.75 -14.86 -17.24
N GLU A 306 -15.70 -14.76 -16.44
CA GLU A 306 -14.41 -15.41 -16.69
C GLU A 306 -14.52 -16.93 -16.56
N LEU A 307 -15.37 -17.43 -15.66
CA LEU A 307 -15.76 -18.85 -15.62
C LEU A 307 -16.55 -19.24 -16.88
N ASN A 308 -17.47 -18.42 -17.38
CA ASN A 308 -18.16 -18.67 -18.65
C ASN A 308 -17.24 -18.56 -19.89
N ILE A 309 -16.23 -17.69 -19.85
CA ILE A 309 -15.23 -17.54 -20.93
C ILE A 309 -14.23 -18.69 -20.87
N SER A 310 -13.83 -19.12 -19.68
CA SER A 310 -13.02 -20.32 -19.50
C SER A 310 -13.81 -21.59 -19.83
N GLU A 311 -15.12 -21.64 -19.60
CA GLU A 311 -15.97 -22.73 -20.08
C GLU A 311 -16.17 -22.71 -21.58
N LYS A 312 -16.33 -21.54 -22.20
CA LYS A 312 -16.36 -21.43 -23.67
C LYS A 312 -15.00 -21.76 -24.29
N SER A 313 -13.89 -21.45 -23.63
CA SER A 313 -12.55 -21.83 -24.10
C SER A 313 -12.26 -23.31 -23.85
N VAL A 314 -12.80 -23.90 -22.78
CA VAL A 314 -12.83 -25.35 -22.54
C VAL A 314 -13.77 -26.05 -23.53
N ASP A 315 -14.88 -25.46 -23.96
CA ASP A 315 -15.77 -25.98 -25.01
C ASP A 315 -15.14 -25.84 -26.41
N LEU A 316 -14.34 -24.80 -26.65
CA LEU A 316 -13.52 -24.66 -27.86
C LEU A 316 -12.35 -25.65 -27.85
N LEU A 317 -11.76 -25.90 -26.69
CA LEU A 317 -10.77 -26.96 -26.49
C LEU A 317 -11.40 -28.36 -26.62
N SER A 318 -12.64 -28.58 -26.16
CA SER A 318 -13.38 -29.84 -26.34
C SER A 318 -13.84 -30.05 -27.80
N LYS A 319 -14.18 -28.97 -28.52
CA LYS A 319 -14.38 -28.98 -29.99
C LYS A 319 -13.08 -29.21 -30.76
N LEU A 320 -11.93 -28.78 -30.24
CA LEU A 320 -10.60 -29.08 -30.80
C LEU A 320 -10.18 -30.52 -30.46
N GLU A 321 -10.45 -31.00 -29.25
CA GLU A 321 -10.20 -32.38 -28.78
C GLU A 321 -11.10 -33.41 -29.45
N SER A 322 -12.36 -33.09 -29.76
CA SER A 322 -13.26 -33.96 -30.55
C SER A 322 -12.87 -34.04 -32.03
N LYS A 323 -12.17 -33.02 -32.56
CA LYS A 323 -11.48 -33.09 -33.85
C LYS A 323 -10.13 -33.82 -33.77
N LEU A 324 -9.55 -33.97 -32.57
CA LEU A 324 -8.27 -34.63 -32.30
C LEU A 324 -8.41 -36.01 -31.62
N GLY A 325 -9.63 -36.52 -31.42
CA GLY A 325 -9.89 -37.88 -30.95
C GLY A 325 -9.50 -38.15 -29.49
N LEU A 326 -9.34 -37.14 -28.63
CA LEU A 326 -8.99 -37.33 -27.23
C LEU A 326 -10.18 -36.96 -26.34
N ARG A 327 -10.62 -37.93 -25.53
CA ARG A 327 -11.87 -37.89 -24.77
C ARG A 327 -11.57 -37.99 -23.27
N PRO A 328 -11.87 -36.97 -22.46
CA PRO A 328 -11.99 -37.14 -21.01
C PRO A 328 -13.46 -37.28 -20.56
N PRO A 329 -13.71 -37.87 -19.37
CA PRO A 329 -15.03 -38.30 -18.92
C PRO A 329 -15.87 -37.18 -18.29
N SER A 330 -17.19 -37.28 -18.46
CA SER A 330 -18.23 -36.33 -18.07
C SER A 330 -18.82 -36.58 -16.66
N ILE A 331 -18.98 -35.55 -15.83
CA ILE A 331 -19.98 -35.48 -14.73
C ILE A 331 -20.35 -33.98 -14.48
N PRO A 332 -21.50 -33.60 -13.86
CA PRO A 332 -22.53 -32.79 -14.49
C PRO A 332 -22.74 -31.40 -13.84
N TYR A 333 -23.33 -30.51 -14.63
CA TYR A 333 -23.68 -29.14 -14.30
C TYR A 333 -25.00 -29.03 -13.53
N SER A 334 -25.07 -28.20 -12.49
CA SER A 334 -26.32 -27.77 -11.85
C SER A 334 -26.46 -26.24 -11.83
N GLN A 335 -27.36 -25.77 -12.71
CA GLN A 335 -28.27 -24.61 -12.65
C GLN A 335 -27.82 -23.30 -11.98
N ALA A 336 -27.60 -22.28 -12.82
CA ALA A 336 -27.63 -20.87 -12.46
C ALA A 336 -29.07 -20.31 -12.41
N VAL A 337 -29.36 -19.51 -11.38
CA VAL A 337 -30.58 -18.70 -11.24
C VAL A 337 -30.33 -17.29 -11.76
N LYS A 338 -31.27 -16.79 -12.58
CA LYS A 338 -31.33 -15.44 -13.17
C LYS A 338 -31.72 -14.38 -12.15
N LEU A 339 -31.03 -13.24 -12.14
CA LEU A 339 -31.52 -11.98 -11.56
C LEU A 339 -31.29 -10.82 -12.54
N SER A 340 -32.31 -9.95 -12.64
CA SER A 340 -32.53 -8.87 -13.60
C SER A 340 -31.95 -7.51 -13.15
N PRO A 341 -31.73 -6.55 -14.09
CA PRO A 341 -30.96 -5.33 -13.82
C PRO A 341 -31.81 -4.21 -13.16
N PRO A 342 -31.20 -3.29 -12.38
CA PRO A 342 -31.89 -2.15 -11.79
C PRO A 342 -31.99 -0.95 -12.76
N PRO A 343 -32.97 -0.04 -12.52
CA PRO A 343 -33.40 0.95 -13.50
C PRO A 343 -32.56 2.25 -13.51
N SER A 344 -32.61 2.95 -14.64
CA SER A 344 -31.86 4.17 -14.97
C SER A 344 -32.33 5.42 -14.19
N ILE A 345 -31.43 6.00 -13.38
CA ILE A 345 -31.58 7.25 -12.62
C ILE A 345 -30.93 8.39 -13.41
N HIS A 346 -31.58 8.91 -14.46
CA HIS A 346 -31.04 10.05 -15.21
C HIS A 346 -32.00 11.24 -15.35
N LYS A 347 -33.20 11.19 -14.75
CA LYS A 347 -34.18 12.27 -14.91
C LYS A 347 -34.19 13.33 -13.79
N ASP A 348 -33.50 13.09 -12.67
CA ASP A 348 -33.61 13.96 -11.48
C ASP A 348 -32.43 14.92 -11.29
N ALA A 349 -31.26 14.61 -11.88
CA ALA A 349 -30.09 15.49 -11.82
C ALA A 349 -30.26 16.78 -12.64
N ASP A 350 -31.01 16.70 -13.75
CA ASP A 350 -31.27 17.85 -14.63
C ASP A 350 -32.18 18.91 -13.97
N ARG A 351 -33.04 18.50 -13.02
CA ARG A 351 -33.94 19.42 -12.29
C ARG A 351 -33.22 20.18 -11.18
N GLY A 352 -32.25 19.56 -10.51
CA GLY A 352 -31.49 20.21 -9.44
C GLY A 352 -30.57 21.34 -9.93
N LEU A 353 -30.04 21.22 -11.16
CA LEU A 353 -29.21 22.24 -11.78
C LEU A 353 -30.01 23.46 -12.26
N GLU A 354 -31.30 23.28 -12.58
CA GLU A 354 -32.20 24.38 -12.95
C GLU A 354 -32.62 25.21 -11.72
N ASP A 355 -32.90 24.59 -10.57
CA ASP A 355 -33.24 25.30 -9.32
C ASP A 355 -32.06 26.11 -8.74
N ILE A 356 -30.82 25.64 -8.92
CA ILE A 356 -29.62 26.37 -8.46
C ILE A 356 -29.31 27.57 -9.39
N ALA A 357 -29.59 27.43 -10.69
CA ALA A 357 -29.44 28.51 -11.67
C ALA A 357 -30.49 29.62 -11.51
N GLU A 358 -31.66 29.33 -10.93
CA GLU A 358 -32.67 30.34 -10.57
C GLU A 358 -32.33 31.11 -9.28
N ARG A 359 -31.67 30.46 -8.30
CA ARG A 359 -31.29 31.13 -7.04
C ARG A 359 -30.10 32.11 -7.16
N TYR A 360 -29.27 31.99 -8.21
CA TYR A 360 -28.06 32.81 -8.36
C TYR A 360 -27.82 33.28 -9.81
N PRO A 361 -28.37 34.45 -10.22
CA PRO A 361 -28.32 34.91 -11.62
C PRO A 361 -26.90 35.12 -12.17
N VAL A 362 -25.93 35.44 -11.31
CA VAL A 362 -24.52 35.64 -11.68
C VAL A 362 -23.84 34.32 -12.09
N LEU A 363 -24.32 33.19 -11.56
CA LEU A 363 -23.84 31.85 -11.92
C LEU A 363 -24.48 31.30 -13.19
N ARG A 364 -25.55 31.92 -13.70
CA ARG A 364 -26.31 31.45 -14.88
C ARG A 364 -25.43 31.35 -16.14
N GLY A 365 -24.48 32.27 -16.31
CA GLY A 365 -23.48 32.23 -17.39
C GLY A 365 -22.46 31.10 -17.24
N GLY A 366 -22.04 30.80 -16.01
CA GLY A 366 -21.13 29.69 -15.70
C GLY A 366 -21.80 28.32 -15.83
N VAL A 367 -23.04 28.19 -15.35
CA VAL A 367 -23.83 26.95 -15.44
C VAL A 367 -24.21 26.63 -16.88
N THR A 368 -24.51 27.62 -17.72
CA THR A 368 -24.77 27.38 -19.16
C THR A 368 -23.50 27.05 -19.94
N PHE A 369 -22.36 27.63 -19.58
CA PHE A 369 -21.06 27.25 -20.14
C PHE A 369 -20.66 25.81 -19.74
N LEU A 370 -20.90 25.43 -18.47
CA LEU A 370 -20.74 24.07 -17.97
C LEU A 370 -21.70 23.11 -18.67
N ARG A 371 -23.01 23.39 -18.77
CA ARG A 371 -24.00 22.53 -19.45
C ARG A 371 -23.67 22.27 -20.92
N LYS A 372 -23.04 23.24 -21.61
CA LYS A 372 -22.62 23.08 -23.02
C LYS A 372 -21.34 22.26 -23.19
N ARG A 373 -20.53 22.10 -22.12
CA ARG A 373 -19.26 21.35 -22.12
C ARG A 373 -19.22 20.22 -21.08
N GLU A 374 -20.31 19.94 -20.38
CA GLU A 374 -20.43 18.96 -19.29
C GLU A 374 -20.07 17.57 -19.78
N GLY A 375 -20.53 17.22 -20.98
CA GLY A 375 -20.12 15.98 -21.63
C GLY A 375 -18.60 15.88 -21.83
N TRP A 376 -17.92 16.98 -22.18
CA TRP A 376 -16.46 16.97 -22.37
C TRP A 376 -15.69 16.91 -21.06
N ILE A 377 -16.15 17.60 -20.01
CA ILE A 377 -15.48 17.59 -18.71
C ILE A 377 -15.66 16.24 -18.01
N LEU A 378 -16.84 15.61 -18.10
CA LEU A 378 -17.11 14.25 -17.60
C LEU A 378 -16.31 13.19 -18.36
N VAL A 379 -16.21 13.32 -19.70
CA VAL A 379 -15.39 12.41 -20.51
C VAL A 379 -13.91 12.59 -20.17
N ALA A 380 -13.42 13.82 -20.02
CA ALA A 380 -12.03 14.09 -19.67
C ALA A 380 -11.66 13.60 -18.25
N SER A 381 -12.49 13.89 -17.24
CA SER A 381 -12.24 13.41 -15.88
C SER A 381 -12.38 11.90 -15.76
N GLY A 382 -13.33 11.30 -16.48
CA GLY A 382 -13.49 9.86 -16.62
C GLY A 382 -12.26 9.19 -17.25
N LEU A 383 -11.72 9.75 -18.34
CA LEU A 383 -10.49 9.25 -18.97
C LEU A 383 -9.27 9.36 -18.03
N ILE A 384 -9.17 10.45 -17.26
CA ILE A 384 -8.08 10.63 -16.28
C ILE A 384 -8.18 9.61 -15.15
N LEU A 385 -9.36 9.40 -14.56
CA LEU A 385 -9.55 8.41 -13.50
C LEU A 385 -9.39 6.97 -14.02
N PHE A 386 -9.84 6.69 -15.25
CA PHE A 386 -9.67 5.40 -15.90
C PHE A 386 -8.20 5.10 -16.21
N SER A 387 -7.46 6.08 -16.71
CA SER A 387 -6.01 5.93 -16.92
C SER A 387 -5.23 5.77 -15.61
N LEU A 388 -5.64 6.48 -14.54
CA LEU A 388 -5.04 6.33 -13.21
C LEU A 388 -5.30 4.94 -12.61
N THR A 389 -6.52 4.42 -12.73
CA THR A 389 -6.87 3.08 -12.21
C THR A 389 -6.18 1.97 -12.99
N ILE A 390 -6.05 2.09 -14.32
CA ILE A 390 -5.25 1.17 -15.14
C ILE A 390 -3.77 1.24 -14.73
N ALA A 391 -3.24 2.43 -14.52
CA ALA A 391 -1.85 2.61 -14.09
C ALA A 391 -1.59 1.93 -12.74
N LEU A 392 -2.47 2.09 -11.75
CA LEU A 392 -2.35 1.45 -10.43
C LEU A 392 -2.46 -0.08 -10.50
N PHE A 393 -3.41 -0.61 -11.29
CA PHE A 393 -3.56 -2.05 -11.49
C PHE A 393 -2.31 -2.67 -12.16
N LEU A 394 -1.76 -2.01 -13.17
CA LEU A 394 -0.51 -2.42 -13.79
C LEU A 394 0.66 -2.34 -12.80
N PHE A 395 0.71 -1.33 -11.94
CA PHE A 395 1.76 -1.17 -10.92
C PHE A 395 1.74 -2.30 -9.88
N GLU A 396 0.56 -2.67 -9.35
CA GLU A 396 0.42 -3.80 -8.42
C GLU A 396 0.75 -5.14 -9.04
N SER A 397 0.41 -5.33 -10.33
CA SER A 397 0.73 -6.56 -11.05
C SER A 397 2.24 -6.72 -11.26
N LYS A 398 2.95 -5.63 -11.57
CA LYS A 398 4.42 -5.61 -11.68
C LYS A 398 5.08 -5.84 -10.32
N GLY A 399 4.58 -5.18 -9.26
CA GLY A 399 5.11 -5.34 -7.89
C GLY A 399 5.03 -6.79 -7.39
N ARG A 400 3.91 -7.49 -7.62
CA ARG A 400 3.76 -8.91 -7.24
C ARG A 400 4.70 -9.84 -8.01
N LYS A 401 4.92 -9.59 -9.30
CA LYS A 401 5.88 -10.36 -10.12
C LYS A 401 7.31 -10.15 -9.64
N SER A 402 7.71 -8.90 -9.39
CA SER A 402 9.06 -8.56 -8.91
C SER A 402 9.34 -9.15 -7.52
N ALA A 403 8.38 -9.09 -6.58
CA ALA A 403 8.53 -9.72 -5.27
C ALA A 403 8.73 -11.24 -5.37
N ARG A 404 7.97 -11.94 -6.24
CA ARG A 404 8.18 -13.37 -6.50
C ARG A 404 9.55 -13.65 -7.14
N ALA A 405 9.96 -12.82 -8.10
CA ALA A 405 11.27 -12.92 -8.75
C ALA A 405 12.41 -12.80 -7.73
N GLN A 406 12.32 -11.87 -6.78
CA GLN A 406 13.31 -11.72 -5.69
C GLN A 406 13.38 -12.94 -4.78
N THR A 407 12.24 -13.54 -4.40
CA THR A 407 12.26 -14.77 -3.58
C THR A 407 12.90 -15.95 -4.31
N LEU A 408 12.72 -16.04 -5.64
CA LEU A 408 13.34 -17.07 -6.47
C LEU A 408 14.83 -16.81 -6.67
N LEU A 409 15.23 -15.54 -6.83
CA LEU A 409 16.63 -15.13 -6.86
C LEU A 409 17.38 -15.58 -5.60
N GLN A 410 16.81 -15.28 -4.41
CA GLN A 410 17.44 -15.64 -3.14
C GLN A 410 17.62 -17.16 -3.02
N LYS A 411 16.58 -17.95 -3.34
CA LYS A 411 16.68 -19.41 -3.37
C LYS A 411 17.72 -19.91 -4.37
N GLY A 412 17.78 -19.30 -5.56
CA GLY A 412 18.77 -19.61 -6.58
C GLY A 412 20.20 -19.41 -6.08
N ASN A 413 20.47 -18.28 -5.44
CA ASN A 413 21.77 -17.96 -4.87
C ASN A 413 22.13 -18.86 -3.67
N ASP A 414 21.16 -19.22 -2.84
CA ASP A 414 21.34 -20.19 -1.75
C ASP A 414 21.75 -21.58 -2.29
N TYR A 415 21.17 -22.04 -3.40
CA TYR A 415 21.58 -23.29 -4.04
C TYR A 415 22.95 -23.18 -4.72
N PHE A 416 23.25 -22.02 -5.31
CA PHE A 416 24.55 -21.76 -5.93
C PHE A 416 25.69 -21.86 -4.90
N THR A 417 25.54 -21.19 -3.75
CA THR A 417 26.54 -21.23 -2.67
C THR A 417 26.72 -22.62 -2.05
N ARG A 418 25.69 -23.47 -2.11
CA ARG A 418 25.76 -24.88 -1.71
C ARG A 418 26.39 -25.80 -2.76
N GLY A 419 26.67 -25.28 -3.96
CA GLY A 419 27.22 -26.05 -5.09
C GLY A 419 26.19 -26.87 -5.88
N ASP A 420 24.90 -26.72 -5.59
CA ASP A 420 23.81 -27.39 -6.34
C ASP A 420 23.40 -26.54 -7.55
N MET A 421 24.22 -26.61 -8.60
CA MET A 421 24.08 -25.77 -9.80
C MET A 421 22.79 -26.05 -10.58
N ASP A 422 22.29 -27.29 -10.59
CA ASP A 422 21.08 -27.67 -11.31
C ASP A 422 19.81 -27.04 -10.70
N ARG A 423 19.72 -27.04 -9.35
CA ARG A 423 18.61 -26.36 -8.65
C ARG A 423 18.73 -24.86 -8.74
N SER A 424 19.95 -24.34 -8.62
CA SER A 424 20.23 -22.91 -8.77
C SER A 424 19.75 -22.39 -10.13
N TYR A 425 20.12 -23.09 -11.20
CA TYR A 425 19.70 -22.77 -12.57
C TYR A 425 18.18 -22.68 -12.70
N LYS A 426 17.43 -23.69 -12.23
CA LYS A 426 15.96 -23.69 -12.33
C LYS A 426 15.30 -22.52 -11.60
N HIS A 427 15.79 -22.16 -10.42
CA HIS A 427 15.23 -21.05 -9.66
C HIS A 427 15.56 -19.70 -10.28
N LEU A 428 16.78 -19.52 -10.79
CA LEU A 428 17.20 -18.29 -11.46
C LEU A 428 16.56 -18.12 -12.84
N GLU A 429 16.33 -19.20 -13.59
CA GLU A 429 15.59 -19.18 -14.85
C GLU A 429 14.14 -18.71 -14.64
N LEU A 430 13.47 -19.23 -13.60
CA LEU A 430 12.12 -18.77 -13.23
C LEU A 430 12.11 -17.31 -12.74
N ALA A 431 13.15 -16.89 -12.00
CA ALA A 431 13.29 -15.50 -11.56
C ALA A 431 13.46 -14.56 -12.76
N TYR A 432 14.33 -14.93 -13.70
CA TYR A 432 14.60 -14.16 -14.92
C TYR A 432 13.37 -14.08 -15.82
N GLY A 433 12.61 -15.16 -15.96
CA GLY A 433 11.34 -15.15 -16.70
C GLY A 433 10.25 -14.27 -16.08
N LEU A 434 10.33 -13.96 -14.78
CA LEU A 434 9.38 -13.07 -14.09
C LEU A 434 9.77 -11.60 -14.16
N ASP A 435 11.07 -11.29 -14.11
CA ASP A 435 11.60 -9.92 -14.07
C ASP A 435 12.96 -9.82 -14.79
N PRO A 436 12.97 -9.86 -16.14
CA PRO A 436 14.21 -9.92 -16.93
C PRO A 436 15.00 -8.60 -16.91
N GLU A 437 14.35 -7.48 -16.60
CA GLU A 437 14.96 -6.15 -16.48
C GLU A 437 15.81 -6.00 -15.22
N ASN A 438 15.64 -6.89 -14.24
CA ASN A 438 16.40 -6.84 -13.00
C ASN A 438 17.85 -7.30 -13.23
N THR A 439 18.77 -6.34 -13.19
CA THR A 439 20.20 -6.56 -13.42
C THR A 439 20.83 -7.57 -12.46
N ILE A 440 20.35 -7.66 -11.22
CA ILE A 440 20.86 -8.61 -10.22
C ILE A 440 20.48 -10.03 -10.59
N ILE A 441 19.21 -10.24 -10.99
CA ILE A 441 18.71 -11.55 -11.44
C ILE A 441 19.46 -11.97 -12.70
N ARG A 442 19.59 -11.04 -13.66
CA ARG A 442 20.30 -11.25 -14.91
C ARG A 442 21.75 -11.68 -14.67
N ASN A 443 22.50 -10.95 -13.84
CA ASN A 443 23.90 -11.25 -13.55
C ASN A 443 24.06 -12.57 -12.79
N SER A 444 23.18 -12.84 -11.83
CA SER A 444 23.20 -14.11 -11.07
C SER A 444 22.92 -15.30 -11.98
N PHE A 445 21.92 -15.18 -12.86
CA PHE A 445 21.58 -16.22 -13.83
C PHE A 445 22.70 -16.46 -14.85
N ALA A 446 23.29 -15.38 -15.38
CA ALA A 446 24.43 -15.43 -16.28
C ALA A 446 25.63 -16.16 -15.66
N LEU A 447 25.92 -15.88 -14.38
CA LEU A 447 27.02 -16.52 -13.66
C LEU A 447 26.80 -18.04 -13.53
N VAL A 448 25.58 -18.47 -13.19
CA VAL A 448 25.24 -19.91 -13.13
C VAL A 448 25.32 -20.59 -14.50
N LEU A 449 24.86 -19.92 -15.54
CA LEU A 449 24.98 -20.40 -16.93
C LEU A 449 26.45 -20.57 -17.34
N GLY A 450 27.31 -19.61 -17.04
CA GLY A 450 28.75 -19.68 -17.33
C GLY A 450 29.44 -20.83 -16.61
N GLU A 451 29.17 -20.99 -15.30
CA GLU A 451 29.72 -22.09 -14.50
C GLU A 451 29.25 -23.46 -14.99
N LEU A 452 27.95 -23.60 -15.33
CA LEU A 452 27.42 -24.83 -15.91
C LEU A 452 28.04 -25.12 -17.27
N ALA A 453 28.20 -24.12 -18.13
CA ALA A 453 28.85 -24.29 -19.43
C ALA A 453 30.31 -24.75 -19.28
N HIS A 454 31.08 -24.15 -18.36
CA HIS A 454 32.45 -24.59 -18.07
C HIS A 454 32.52 -26.00 -17.50
N LYS A 455 31.56 -26.38 -16.64
CA LYS A 455 31.44 -27.73 -16.10
C LYS A 455 31.12 -28.74 -17.21
N GLU A 456 30.10 -28.48 -18.03
CA GLU A 456 29.68 -29.33 -19.15
C GLU A 456 30.78 -29.46 -20.21
N LYS A 457 31.50 -28.37 -20.50
CA LYS A 457 32.69 -28.38 -21.38
C LYS A 457 33.78 -29.32 -20.84
N ARG A 458 34.10 -29.25 -19.55
CA ARG A 458 35.09 -30.15 -18.90
C ARG A 458 34.64 -31.61 -18.92
N GLU A 459 33.34 -31.84 -18.81
CA GLU A 459 32.73 -33.18 -18.89
C GLU A 459 32.61 -33.70 -20.34
N GLY A 460 33.01 -32.92 -21.35
CA GLY A 460 32.90 -33.29 -22.76
C GLY A 460 31.48 -33.21 -23.34
N LYS A 461 30.52 -32.65 -22.59
CA LYS A 461 29.12 -32.46 -23.03
C LYS A 461 28.99 -31.16 -23.84
N LEU A 462 29.73 -31.08 -24.94
CA LEU A 462 29.88 -29.85 -25.72
C LEU A 462 28.57 -29.31 -26.29
N ASP A 463 27.61 -30.16 -26.66
CA ASP A 463 26.30 -29.72 -27.16
C ASP A 463 25.45 -29.04 -26.09
N GLN A 464 25.53 -29.49 -24.84
CA GLN A 464 24.83 -28.86 -23.72
C GLN A 464 25.50 -27.54 -23.38
N ALA A 465 26.84 -27.55 -23.30
CA ALA A 465 27.64 -26.36 -23.05
C ALA A 465 27.36 -25.27 -24.09
N LEU A 466 27.24 -25.64 -25.37
CA LEU A 466 26.91 -24.70 -26.44
C LEU A 466 25.53 -24.06 -26.21
N LYS A 467 24.49 -24.85 -25.91
CA LYS A 467 23.15 -24.30 -25.60
C LYS A 467 23.18 -23.33 -24.43
N ARG A 468 23.93 -23.65 -23.37
CA ARG A 468 24.07 -22.77 -22.20
C ARG A 468 24.74 -21.45 -22.57
N VAL A 469 25.76 -21.49 -23.41
CA VAL A 469 26.50 -20.31 -23.82
C VAL A 469 25.75 -19.48 -24.87
N GLU A 470 24.94 -20.10 -25.72
CA GLU A 470 24.01 -19.38 -26.60
C GLU A 470 22.99 -18.59 -25.77
N THR A 471 22.38 -19.21 -24.75
CA THR A 471 21.50 -18.48 -23.82
C THR A 471 22.26 -17.38 -23.06
N LEU A 472 23.50 -17.63 -22.67
CA LEU A 472 24.36 -16.64 -22.00
C LEU A 472 24.67 -15.45 -22.92
N TYR A 473 24.90 -15.71 -24.21
CA TYR A 473 25.17 -14.72 -25.23
C TYR A 473 23.93 -13.87 -25.54
N GLU A 474 22.73 -14.45 -25.51
CA GLU A 474 21.48 -13.69 -25.61
C GLU A 474 21.29 -12.71 -24.45
N ILE A 475 21.73 -13.08 -23.25
CA ILE A 475 21.59 -12.26 -22.03
C ILE A 475 22.68 -11.18 -21.95
N LEU A 476 23.92 -11.52 -22.31
CA LEU A 476 25.10 -10.65 -22.24
C LEU A 476 25.90 -10.71 -23.56
N PRO A 477 25.39 -10.13 -24.66
CA PRO A 477 26.03 -10.24 -25.98
C PRO A 477 27.37 -9.50 -26.08
N GLU A 478 27.58 -8.51 -25.22
CA GLU A 478 28.77 -7.65 -25.22
C GLU A 478 29.86 -8.12 -24.25
N ASP A 479 29.61 -9.17 -23.46
CA ASP A 479 30.58 -9.64 -22.48
C ASP A 479 31.71 -10.42 -23.19
N PRO A 480 32.97 -9.93 -23.14
CA PRO A 480 34.09 -10.56 -23.83
C PRO A 480 34.37 -11.98 -23.32
N ASP A 481 34.06 -12.29 -22.06
CA ASP A 481 34.26 -13.62 -21.50
C ASP A 481 33.26 -14.63 -22.07
N VAL A 482 32.02 -14.19 -22.31
CA VAL A 482 30.98 -15.00 -22.94
C VAL A 482 31.31 -15.27 -24.41
N VAL A 483 31.75 -14.25 -25.14
CA VAL A 483 32.21 -14.39 -26.54
C VAL A 483 33.37 -15.38 -26.63
N ARG A 484 34.35 -15.26 -25.73
CA ARG A 484 35.50 -16.16 -25.66
C ARG A 484 35.07 -17.59 -25.36
N LEU A 485 34.22 -17.79 -24.36
CA LEU A 485 33.72 -19.11 -23.99
C LEU A 485 32.93 -19.77 -25.14
N HIS A 486 32.13 -18.99 -25.86
CA HIS A 486 31.40 -19.44 -27.05
C HIS A 486 32.35 -19.90 -28.15
N GLY A 487 33.37 -19.10 -28.46
CA GLY A 487 34.41 -19.43 -29.43
C GLY A 487 35.17 -20.71 -29.06
N GLU A 488 35.55 -20.86 -27.79
CA GLU A 488 36.23 -22.07 -27.30
C GLU A 488 35.38 -23.34 -27.43
N ILE A 489 34.07 -23.25 -27.14
CA ILE A 489 33.16 -24.40 -27.26
C ILE A 489 32.94 -24.75 -28.73
N LEU A 490 32.78 -23.76 -29.61
CA LEU A 490 32.64 -24.01 -31.05
C LEU A 490 33.90 -24.61 -31.66
N GLN A 491 35.09 -24.13 -31.26
CA GLN A 491 36.36 -24.70 -31.67
C GLN A 491 36.49 -26.16 -31.20
N ALA A 492 36.07 -26.46 -29.96
CA ALA A 492 36.04 -27.83 -29.45
C ALA A 492 35.06 -28.73 -30.23
N LEU A 493 33.97 -28.17 -30.76
CA LEU A 493 33.02 -28.85 -31.64
C LEU A 493 33.49 -28.95 -33.11
N GLY A 494 34.63 -28.37 -33.46
CA GLY A 494 35.13 -28.31 -34.84
C GLY A 494 34.31 -27.39 -35.77
N LYS A 495 33.49 -26.50 -35.19
CA LYS A 495 32.73 -25.48 -35.93
C LYS A 495 33.54 -24.17 -35.93
N SER A 496 33.66 -23.52 -37.09
CA SER A 496 34.32 -22.20 -37.19
C SER A 496 33.57 -21.17 -36.34
N SER A 497 34.30 -20.29 -35.64
CA SER A 497 33.70 -19.26 -34.78
C SER A 497 32.75 -18.34 -35.57
N PRO A 498 31.71 -17.77 -34.95
CA PRO A 498 30.89 -16.75 -35.59
C PRO A 498 31.75 -15.54 -35.99
N PRO A 499 31.33 -14.80 -37.03
CA PRO A 499 32.00 -13.57 -37.44
C PRO A 499 32.00 -12.57 -36.28
N GLU A 500 33.17 -11.97 -36.06
CA GLU A 500 33.42 -10.94 -35.05
C GLU A 500 32.34 -9.85 -35.10
N PRO A 501 31.73 -9.46 -33.96
CA PRO A 501 30.68 -8.46 -33.95
C PRO A 501 31.21 -7.15 -34.53
N ALA A 502 30.51 -6.61 -35.53
CA ALA A 502 30.92 -5.39 -36.22
C ALA A 502 31.16 -4.26 -35.19
N PRO A 503 32.27 -3.50 -35.30
CA PRO A 503 32.58 -2.45 -34.35
C PRO A 503 31.45 -1.42 -34.36
N VAL A 504 30.81 -1.26 -33.20
CA VAL A 504 29.77 -0.24 -32.98
C VAL A 504 30.43 1.12 -33.20
N THR A 505 30.19 1.71 -34.37
CA THR A 505 30.49 3.11 -34.63
C THR A 505 29.69 3.93 -33.63
N LYS A 506 30.37 4.41 -32.59
CA LYS A 506 29.82 5.42 -31.67
C LYS A 506 29.39 6.62 -32.52
N SER A 507 28.09 6.71 -32.80
CA SER A 507 27.46 7.90 -33.35
C SER A 507 27.52 8.98 -32.28
N THR A 508 28.63 9.72 -32.27
CA THR A 508 28.68 11.11 -31.83
C THR A 508 27.66 11.90 -32.64
N GLU A 509 26.47 12.11 -32.08
CA GLU A 509 25.67 13.29 -32.40
C GLU A 509 25.29 13.99 -31.09
N ASN A 510 25.88 15.19 -31.00
CA ASN A 510 25.64 16.31 -30.09
C ASN A 510 24.25 16.95 -30.35
N PRO A 511 23.77 17.94 -29.55
CA PRO A 511 24.47 18.76 -28.55
C PRO A 511 23.95 18.72 -27.11
#